data_AF-A0A1Q9CQP5-F1
#
_entry.id   AF-A0A1Q9CQP5-F1
#
_cell.length_a   1.000
_cell.length_b   1.000
_cell.length_c   1.000
_cell.angle_alpha   90.00
_cell.angle_beta   90.00
_cell.angle_gamma   90.00
#
_symmetry.space_group_name_H-M   'P 1'
#
loop_
_entity.id
_entity.type
_entity.pdbx_description
1 polymer ?
#
loop_
_entity_poly.entity_id
_entity_poly.type
_entity_poly.pdbx_seq_one_letter_code
_entity_poly.pdbx_strand_id
1 'polypeptide(L)'
;MENRGGPFLQGPAGAWAGAVPAQLGAQGSFTTAADVLQQQQHQQMQAMMQPLLWQQNESFQQLLSEMSQQQHRLQSDFTQALHDSLRARDAREVRQRTDNVPQDDNPDKVFNTLDPRVQNIMRQISKDWDRRIERLFHQRNLKSKYDSIDAAGSVHHDFAVEGDREWQFAKEYKAVATPSELERSSAEQGDAPMRAYDLEHAWRSMRQRHAKECWMFVKQHQSQFLQHLEHTTTQQYFKQEAIAKIAEYTEQLKGYYSSDVVKRLTDKALVWTELKTRSSMGFWSEKTASMKAKQQKRQQELDKAQASYESMDARALFAALTLEAQGVKKQQDGSDKHKRGKPITVHKNSALGSILNQFEPIAKMYNIQIKAYEFLTAKEFVKQWPEHRLYSTNMLQLAKSRLSQMTSQALAAQAISRQQARFLLDNLNYNSAPRFRVNVKIHKNPIDSRPICNNAKFCLCNAGIFLGVYMQPIVHKCKHVIPASAHVVNWADNYKPARDDMFVSFDIKALYPSLQIWPVEHSQESLDVYTVVSASIWRHYQRNPCLAFLLDALLHCIL
;
A
#
# COMPACT_ATOMS: atom_id res chain seq x y z
N MET A 1 -14.15 60.80 0.38
CA MET A 1 -13.20 61.21 -0.67
C MET A 1 -13.74 60.75 -2.00
N GLU A 2 -13.58 61.60 -3.00
CA GLU A 2 -14.47 61.79 -4.15
C GLU A 2 -14.48 60.67 -5.20
N ASN A 3 -15.70 60.44 -5.69
CA ASN A 3 -16.13 60.23 -7.09
C ASN A 3 -15.12 60.57 -8.20
N ARG A 4 -14.96 59.66 -9.17
CA ARG A 4 -15.14 59.83 -10.65
C ARG A 4 -15.33 58.41 -11.23
N GLY A 5 -16.33 58.02 -12.03
CA GLY A 5 -17.20 58.74 -12.95
C GLY A 5 -16.71 58.52 -14.40
N GLY A 6 -17.30 57.55 -15.13
CA GLY A 6 -17.05 57.33 -16.56
C GLY A 6 -18.01 56.29 -17.17
N PRO A 7 -18.77 56.57 -18.26
CA PRO A 7 -20.00 55.85 -18.60
C PRO A 7 -19.96 55.00 -19.89
N PHE A 8 -20.89 54.03 -19.94
CA PHE A 8 -21.68 53.52 -21.07
C PHE A 8 -21.02 53.04 -22.38
N LEU A 9 -21.40 51.81 -22.80
CA LEU A 9 -22.11 51.57 -24.06
C LEU A 9 -23.02 50.34 -23.93
N GLN A 10 -24.32 50.55 -24.15
CA GLN A 10 -25.37 49.54 -24.24
C GLN A 10 -25.39 48.91 -25.65
N GLY A 11 -25.70 47.62 -25.73
CA GLY A 11 -26.12 46.92 -26.95
C GLY A 11 -27.10 45.80 -26.60
N PRO A 12 -28.16 45.57 -27.40
CA PRO A 12 -29.44 45.09 -26.90
C PRO A 12 -29.64 43.57 -26.93
N ALA A 13 -30.64 43.16 -26.16
CA ALA A 13 -31.20 41.84 -26.02
C ALA A 13 -31.63 41.18 -27.34
N GLY A 14 -31.34 39.88 -27.45
CA GLY A 14 -31.94 38.97 -28.43
C GLY A 14 -32.41 37.71 -27.74
N ALA A 15 -33.70 37.66 -27.41
CA ALA A 15 -34.40 36.47 -26.95
C ALA A 15 -34.78 35.60 -28.14
N TRP A 16 -34.41 34.32 -28.19
CA TRP A 16 -35.08 33.33 -29.05
C TRP A 16 -35.27 31.99 -28.34
N ALA A 17 -36.54 31.61 -28.28
CA ALA A 17 -37.08 30.36 -27.75
C ALA A 17 -36.77 29.16 -28.68
N GLY A 18 -36.85 27.97 -28.10
CA GLY A 18 -36.45 26.70 -28.73
C GLY A 18 -37.43 26.10 -29.75
N ALA A 19 -36.99 24.98 -30.36
CA ALA A 19 -37.82 23.85 -30.80
C ALA A 19 -36.95 22.69 -31.34
N VAL A 20 -37.20 21.49 -30.79
CA VAL A 20 -37.35 20.13 -31.39
C VAL A 20 -36.59 19.76 -32.70
N PRO A 21 -35.96 18.55 -32.78
CA PRO A 21 -35.21 18.11 -33.95
C PRO A 21 -36.09 17.48 -35.05
N ALA A 22 -35.79 17.82 -36.31
CA ALA A 22 -36.36 17.22 -37.51
C ALA A 22 -35.41 16.16 -38.12
N GLN A 23 -35.99 15.02 -38.47
CA GLN A 23 -35.39 13.94 -39.28
C GLN A 23 -35.05 14.42 -40.70
N LEU A 24 -33.80 14.24 -41.11
CA LEU A 24 -33.32 14.14 -42.50
C LEU A 24 -32.14 13.15 -42.43
N GLY A 25 -32.02 12.08 -43.21
CA GLY A 25 -32.21 11.95 -44.65
C GLY A 25 -30.95 11.24 -45.15
N ALA A 26 -30.99 9.91 -45.22
CA ALA A 26 -29.86 9.10 -45.68
C ALA A 26 -29.67 9.28 -47.19
N GLN A 27 -28.69 10.09 -47.59
CA GLN A 27 -28.15 10.09 -48.95
C GLN A 27 -26.88 9.24 -48.96
N GLY A 28 -26.97 8.04 -49.52
CA GLY A 28 -25.80 7.22 -49.83
C GLY A 28 -25.08 7.80 -51.04
N SER A 29 -23.91 8.40 -50.83
CA SER A 29 -23.00 8.76 -51.92
C SER A 29 -22.36 7.47 -52.45
N PHE A 30 -22.55 7.17 -53.73
CA PHE A 30 -21.81 6.12 -54.42
C PHE A 30 -20.34 6.55 -54.53
N THR A 31 -19.47 5.99 -53.69
CA THR A 31 -18.01 6.06 -53.87
C THR A 31 -17.65 5.32 -55.14
N THR A 32 -16.98 5.99 -56.07
CA THR A 32 -16.55 5.37 -57.33
C THR A 32 -15.36 4.45 -57.08
N ALA A 33 -15.14 3.45 -57.94
CA ALA A 33 -14.01 2.53 -57.81
C ALA A 33 -12.63 3.25 -57.84
N ALA A 34 -12.57 4.45 -58.43
CA ALA A 34 -11.39 5.31 -58.42
C ALA A 34 -11.10 5.88 -57.02
N ASP A 35 -12.15 6.28 -56.28
CA ASP A 35 -12.02 6.80 -54.91
C ASP A 35 -11.52 5.73 -53.95
N VAL A 36 -11.99 4.49 -54.12
CA VAL A 36 -11.54 3.34 -53.31
C VAL A 36 -10.06 3.03 -53.56
N LEU A 37 -9.60 3.07 -54.82
CA LEU A 37 -8.20 2.82 -55.16
C LEU A 37 -7.28 3.93 -54.62
N GLN A 38 -7.71 5.19 -54.71
CA GLN A 38 -6.96 6.33 -54.20
C GLN A 38 -6.89 6.31 -52.67
N GLN A 39 -7.97 5.92 -52.00
CA GLN A 39 -8.01 5.76 -50.55
C GLN A 39 -7.11 4.60 -50.08
N GLN A 40 -7.04 3.51 -50.85
CA GLN A 40 -6.17 2.36 -50.54
C GLN A 40 -4.68 2.71 -50.70
N GLN A 41 -4.31 3.47 -51.75
CA GLN A 41 -2.94 3.98 -51.90
C GLN A 41 -2.57 4.96 -50.79
N HIS A 42 -3.50 5.83 -50.37
CA HIS A 42 -3.26 6.75 -49.26
C HIS A 42 -3.07 6.02 -47.93
N GLN A 43 -3.84 4.97 -47.66
CA GLN A 43 -3.69 4.12 -46.47
C GLN A 43 -2.37 3.34 -46.47
N GLN A 44 -1.93 2.79 -47.60
CA GLN A 44 -0.62 2.13 -47.69
C GLN A 44 0.54 3.11 -47.44
N MET A 45 0.46 4.32 -48.00
CA MET A 45 1.48 5.33 -47.77
C MET A 45 1.51 5.79 -46.30
N GLN A 46 0.34 6.00 -45.67
CA GLN A 46 0.27 6.28 -44.23
C GLN A 46 0.84 5.15 -43.37
N ALA A 47 0.55 3.90 -43.71
CA ALA A 47 1.05 2.74 -42.98
C ALA A 47 2.58 2.58 -43.06
N MET A 48 3.20 2.99 -44.17
CA MET A 48 4.66 3.03 -44.30
C MET A 48 5.30 4.23 -43.60
N MET A 49 4.62 5.39 -43.59
CA MET A 49 5.17 6.61 -43.00
C MET A 49 5.10 6.62 -41.47
N GLN A 50 4.08 6.01 -40.87
CA GLN A 50 3.89 5.98 -39.42
C GLN A 50 5.09 5.42 -38.64
N PRO A 51 5.64 4.24 -38.95
CA PRO A 51 6.77 3.69 -38.20
C PRO A 51 8.04 4.55 -38.37
N LEU A 52 8.23 5.18 -39.53
CA LEU A 52 9.36 6.07 -39.77
C LEU A 52 9.26 7.36 -38.93
N LEU A 53 8.07 7.96 -38.88
CA LEU A 53 7.80 9.13 -38.05
C LEU A 53 7.91 8.81 -36.56
N TRP A 54 7.45 7.62 -36.15
CA TRP A 54 7.55 7.16 -34.77
C TRP A 54 9.01 6.95 -34.35
N GLN A 55 9.81 6.29 -35.18
CA GLN A 55 11.25 6.10 -34.94
C GLN A 55 12.00 7.44 -34.90
N GLN A 56 11.66 8.38 -35.78
CA GLN A 56 12.24 9.72 -35.75
C GLN A 56 11.89 10.46 -34.46
N ASN A 57 10.64 10.36 -34.00
CA ASN A 57 10.18 11.00 -32.77
C ASN A 57 10.84 10.39 -31.53
N GLU A 58 11.02 9.06 -31.47
CA GLU A 58 11.80 8.41 -30.41
C GLU A 58 13.24 8.90 -30.38
N SER A 59 13.92 8.96 -31.52
CA SER A 59 15.30 9.47 -31.59
C SER A 59 15.41 10.92 -31.12
N PHE A 60 14.40 11.74 -31.41
CA PHE A 60 14.35 13.14 -30.99
C PHE A 60 14.11 13.28 -29.48
N GLN A 61 13.22 12.45 -28.90
CA GLN A 61 13.02 12.41 -27.46
C GLN A 61 14.27 11.92 -26.71
N GLN A 62 14.97 10.94 -27.27
CA GLN A 62 16.21 10.43 -26.69
C GLN A 62 17.29 11.53 -26.64
N LEU A 63 17.48 12.26 -27.75
CA LEU A 63 18.38 13.40 -27.83
C LEU A 63 18.02 14.52 -26.83
N LEU A 64 16.73 14.87 -26.72
CA LEU A 64 16.27 15.87 -25.74
C LEU A 64 16.55 15.43 -24.31
N SER A 65 16.39 14.14 -24.01
CA SER A 65 16.69 13.60 -22.67
C SER A 65 18.17 13.68 -22.35
N GLU A 66 19.06 13.37 -23.31
CA GLU A 66 20.51 13.45 -23.14
C GLU A 66 20.96 14.89 -22.92
N MET A 67 20.41 15.82 -23.71
CA MET A 67 20.73 17.24 -23.62
C MET A 67 20.27 17.82 -22.27
N SER A 68 19.10 17.43 -21.78
CA SER A 68 18.60 17.80 -20.45
C SER A 68 19.50 17.25 -19.33
N GLN A 69 19.92 15.99 -19.41
CA GLN A 69 20.84 15.39 -18.43
C GLN A 69 22.19 16.11 -18.43
N GLN A 70 22.72 16.47 -19.61
CA GLN A 70 23.98 17.20 -19.72
C GLN A 70 23.88 18.59 -19.09
N GLN A 71 22.77 19.30 -19.31
CA GLN A 71 22.52 20.61 -18.69
C GLN A 71 22.45 20.51 -17.16
N HIS A 72 21.81 19.47 -16.62
CA HIS A 72 21.78 19.23 -15.18
C HIS A 72 23.16 18.92 -14.59
N ARG A 73 24.00 18.14 -15.29
CA ARG A 73 25.39 17.88 -14.86
C ARG A 73 26.18 19.18 -14.78
N LEU A 74 26.12 20.01 -15.82
CA LEU A 74 26.83 21.30 -15.84
C LEU A 74 26.37 22.26 -14.74
N GLN A 75 25.07 22.33 -14.46
CA GLN A 75 24.55 23.14 -13.35
C GLN A 75 25.02 22.60 -11.99
N SER A 76 25.00 21.28 -11.80
CA SER A 76 25.50 20.64 -10.57
C SER A 76 26.97 20.95 -10.36
N ASP A 77 27.81 20.77 -11.38
CA ASP A 77 29.25 21.00 -11.31
C ASP A 77 29.57 22.47 -11.02
N PHE A 78 28.85 23.40 -11.64
CA PHE A 78 28.99 24.83 -11.37
C PHE A 78 28.64 25.18 -9.91
N THR A 79 27.55 24.62 -9.40
CA THR A 79 27.10 24.87 -8.01
C THR A 79 28.08 24.30 -6.98
N GLN A 80 28.66 23.14 -7.29
CA GLN A 80 29.69 22.49 -6.48
C GLN A 80 30.99 23.33 -6.46
N ALA A 81 31.48 23.75 -7.63
CA ALA A 81 32.68 24.58 -7.75
C ALA A 81 32.53 25.93 -7.01
N LEU A 82 31.35 26.54 -7.06
CA LEU A 82 31.05 27.76 -6.32
C LEU A 82 31.11 27.53 -4.80
N HIS A 83 30.55 26.42 -4.31
CA HIS A 83 30.60 26.06 -2.89
C HIS A 83 32.03 25.80 -2.41
N ASP A 84 32.83 25.10 -3.20
CA ASP A 84 34.22 24.80 -2.85
C ASP A 84 35.09 26.06 -2.85
N SER A 85 34.85 27.00 -3.78
CA SER A 85 35.49 28.32 -3.79
C SER A 85 35.16 29.14 -2.54
N LEU A 86 33.89 29.18 -2.13
CA LEU A 86 33.47 29.87 -0.90
C LEU A 86 34.11 29.25 0.35
N ARG A 87 34.15 27.92 0.46
CA ARG A 87 34.84 27.24 1.57
C ARG A 87 36.33 27.52 1.59
N ALA A 88 36.99 27.54 0.43
CA ALA A 88 38.41 27.84 0.33
C ALA A 88 38.72 29.28 0.76
N ARG A 89 37.81 30.23 0.45
CA ARG A 89 37.91 31.61 0.90
C ARG A 89 37.73 31.73 2.42
N ASP A 90 36.70 31.12 2.99
CA ASP A 90 36.46 31.11 4.44
C ASP A 90 37.65 30.49 5.19
N ALA A 91 38.20 29.38 4.68
CA ALA A 91 39.38 28.74 5.26
C ALA A 91 40.63 29.64 5.24
N ARG A 92 40.80 30.47 4.20
CA ARG A 92 41.90 31.45 4.12
C ARG A 92 41.69 32.62 5.09
N GLU A 93 40.47 33.14 5.20
CA GLU A 93 40.14 34.23 6.13
C GLU A 93 40.27 33.78 7.60
N VAL A 94 39.92 32.52 7.91
CA VAL A 94 40.15 31.95 9.25
C VAL A 94 41.64 31.81 9.54
N ARG A 95 42.45 31.33 8.59
CA ARG A 95 43.91 31.20 8.75
C ARG A 95 44.61 32.54 8.97
N GLN A 96 44.21 33.59 8.23
CA GLN A 96 44.79 34.93 8.40
C GLN A 96 44.43 35.58 9.75
N ARG A 97 43.35 35.14 10.41
CA ARG A 97 42.99 35.61 11.77
C ARG A 97 43.66 34.82 12.90
N THR A 98 44.23 33.64 12.62
CA THR A 98 44.80 32.75 13.65
C THR A 98 46.28 32.97 13.95
N ASP A 99 47.01 33.77 13.17
CA ASP A 99 48.46 33.97 13.38
C ASP A 99 48.83 34.70 14.68
N ASN A 100 47.87 35.20 15.46
CA ASN A 100 48.08 35.82 16.77
C ASN A 100 47.30 35.16 17.94
N VAL A 101 46.70 33.99 17.73
CA VAL A 101 45.97 33.27 18.80
C VAL A 101 46.90 32.22 19.42
N PRO A 102 47.02 32.12 20.76
CA PRO A 102 47.81 31.08 21.42
C PRO A 102 47.43 29.70 20.88
N GLN A 103 48.45 28.93 20.52
CA GLN A 103 48.42 27.67 19.75
C GLN A 103 47.64 26.50 20.41
N ASP A 104 46.87 26.79 21.46
CA ASP A 104 46.14 25.79 22.23
C ASP A 104 44.63 25.93 22.02
N ASP A 105 44.15 25.39 20.90
CA ASP A 105 42.75 25.44 20.45
C ASP A 105 41.76 24.65 21.35
N ASN A 106 42.25 24.01 22.42
CA ASN A 106 41.40 23.18 23.27
C ASN A 106 40.68 24.02 24.35
N PRO A 107 39.34 24.20 24.27
CA PRO A 107 38.59 24.94 25.28
C PRO A 107 38.72 24.33 26.69
N ASP A 108 38.92 23.01 26.81
CA ASP A 108 39.01 22.33 28.10
C ASP A 108 40.24 22.75 28.90
N LYS A 109 41.35 23.10 28.23
CA LYS A 109 42.55 23.57 28.93
C LYS A 109 42.32 24.94 29.56
N VAL A 110 41.70 25.88 28.84
CA VAL A 110 41.33 27.18 29.41
C VAL A 110 40.31 27.01 30.54
N PHE A 111 39.31 26.13 30.35
CA PHE A 111 38.30 25.80 31.36
C PHE A 111 38.93 25.31 32.67
N ASN A 112 39.89 24.38 32.58
CA ASN A 112 40.55 23.80 33.75
C ASN A 112 41.42 24.80 34.53
N THR A 113 41.76 25.96 33.95
CA THR A 113 42.48 27.03 34.65
C THR A 113 41.56 28.03 35.38
N LEU A 114 40.24 27.86 35.26
CA LEU A 114 39.25 28.65 35.99
C LEU A 114 39.09 28.12 37.42
N ASP A 115 38.63 28.99 38.32
CA ASP A 115 38.21 28.62 39.67
C ASP A 115 37.12 27.52 39.62
N PRO A 116 37.17 26.45 40.45
CA PRO A 116 36.20 25.35 40.40
C PRO A 116 34.72 25.76 40.51
N ARG A 117 34.42 26.85 41.23
CA ARG A 117 33.04 27.35 41.34
C ARG A 117 32.62 28.06 40.05
N VAL A 118 33.52 28.84 39.46
CA VAL A 118 33.32 29.44 38.12
C VAL A 118 33.18 28.35 37.05
N GLN A 119 33.96 27.26 37.14
CA GLN A 119 33.81 26.11 36.25
C GLN A 119 32.38 25.53 36.28
N ASN A 120 31.75 25.43 37.45
CA ASN A 120 30.38 24.94 37.55
C ASN A 120 29.38 25.87 36.85
N ILE A 121 29.53 27.18 37.02
CA ILE A 121 28.71 28.19 36.31
C ILE A 121 28.92 28.04 34.80
N MET A 122 30.17 28.06 34.35
CA MET A 122 30.50 27.97 32.92
C MET A 122 30.03 26.65 32.31
N ARG A 123 30.06 25.53 33.05
CA ARG A 123 29.52 24.23 32.62
C ARG A 123 28.02 24.29 32.38
N GLN A 124 27.27 25.00 33.23
CA GLN A 124 25.83 25.16 33.05
C GLN A 124 25.53 26.01 31.80
N ILE A 125 26.22 27.16 31.66
CA ILE A 125 26.09 28.02 30.47
C ILE A 125 26.49 27.24 29.20
N SER A 126 27.54 26.40 29.27
CA SER A 126 27.96 25.50 28.19
C SER A 126 26.83 24.57 27.73
N LYS A 127 26.14 23.93 28.67
CA LYS A 127 25.03 23.01 28.37
C LYS A 127 23.87 23.73 27.69
N ASP A 128 23.52 24.92 28.19
CA ASP A 128 22.42 25.70 27.63
C ASP A 128 22.78 26.26 26.25
N TRP A 129 24.04 26.65 26.05
CA TRP A 129 24.61 27.02 24.75
C TRP A 129 24.56 25.86 23.74
N ASP A 130 25.05 24.68 24.12
CA ASP A 130 25.05 23.49 23.23
C ASP A 130 23.62 23.12 22.80
N ARG A 131 22.64 23.24 23.72
CA ARG A 131 21.20 23.06 23.41
C ARG A 131 20.66 24.12 22.45
N ARG A 132 21.07 25.39 22.57
CA ARG A 132 20.66 26.46 21.63
C ARG A 132 21.23 26.22 20.24
N ILE A 133 22.52 25.86 20.13
CA ILE A 133 23.14 25.49 18.85
C ILE A 133 22.40 24.30 18.23
N GLU A 134 22.16 23.23 18.99
CA GLU A 134 21.43 22.06 18.49
C GLU A 134 20.07 22.46 17.91
N ARG A 135 19.30 23.26 18.65
CA ARG A 135 18.00 23.78 18.21
C ARG A 135 18.13 24.66 16.96
N LEU A 136 19.14 25.52 16.88
CA LEU A 136 19.39 26.36 15.71
C LEU A 136 19.58 25.51 14.44
N PHE A 137 20.46 24.51 14.50
CA PHE A 137 20.70 23.63 13.35
C PHE A 137 19.47 22.79 13.00
N HIS A 138 18.72 22.31 14.00
CA HIS A 138 17.46 21.62 13.77
C HIS A 138 16.43 22.52 13.06
N GLN A 139 16.25 23.75 13.52
CA GLN A 139 15.32 24.72 12.94
C GLN A 139 15.74 25.16 11.52
N ARG A 140 17.04 25.29 11.24
CA ARG A 140 17.52 25.53 9.87
C ARG A 140 17.19 24.38 8.92
N ASN A 141 17.38 23.14 9.38
CA ASN A 141 17.01 21.97 8.58
C ASN A 141 15.49 21.90 8.37
N LEU A 142 14.69 22.24 9.38
CA LEU A 142 13.24 22.30 9.26
C LEU A 142 12.79 23.38 8.27
N LYS A 143 13.36 24.58 8.36
CA LYS A 143 13.12 25.67 7.40
C LYS A 143 13.44 25.23 5.97
N SER A 144 14.60 24.61 5.74
CA SER A 144 14.97 24.11 4.41
C SER A 144 13.96 23.10 3.85
N LYS A 145 13.38 22.24 4.71
CA LYS A 145 12.28 21.33 4.30
C LYS A 145 11.01 22.11 3.95
N TYR A 146 10.64 23.09 4.77
CA TYR A 146 9.45 23.90 4.54
C TYR A 146 9.55 24.71 3.26
N ASP A 147 10.72 25.30 2.99
CA ASP A 147 10.99 26.04 1.76
C ASP A 147 10.93 25.11 0.53
N SER A 148 11.36 23.85 0.64
CA SER A 148 11.24 22.87 -0.46
C SER A 148 9.79 22.47 -0.76
N ILE A 149 8.94 22.35 0.26
CA ILE A 149 7.50 22.07 0.11
C ILE A 149 6.81 23.26 -0.57
N ASP A 150 7.18 24.47 -0.16
CA ASP A 150 6.66 25.73 -0.70
C ASP A 150 7.06 25.95 -2.17
N ALA A 151 8.32 25.67 -2.50
CA ALA A 151 8.84 25.73 -3.87
C ALA A 151 8.10 24.74 -4.81
N ALA A 152 7.61 23.62 -4.27
CA ALA A 152 6.76 22.67 -4.99
C ALA A 152 5.28 23.11 -5.09
N GLY A 153 4.92 24.30 -4.61
CA GLY A 153 3.53 24.79 -4.60
C GLY A 153 2.61 23.97 -3.70
N SER A 154 3.17 23.16 -2.79
CA SER A 154 2.45 22.21 -1.96
C SER A 154 2.29 22.72 -0.53
N VAL A 155 1.34 22.17 0.21
CA VAL A 155 1.25 22.35 1.67
C VAL A 155 1.84 21.13 2.38
N HIS A 156 2.28 21.30 3.62
CA HIS A 156 2.79 20.17 4.41
C HIS A 156 1.74 19.06 4.51
N HIS A 157 2.19 17.80 4.46
CA HIS A 157 1.33 16.62 4.37
C HIS A 157 0.17 16.61 5.39
N ASP A 158 0.45 16.91 6.65
CA ASP A 158 -0.58 16.94 7.71
C ASP A 158 -1.71 17.96 7.42
N PHE A 159 -1.37 19.11 6.83
CA PHE A 159 -2.37 20.10 6.41
C PHE A 159 -3.05 19.70 5.10
N ALA A 160 -2.35 19.04 4.18
CA ALA A 160 -2.94 18.52 2.95
C ALA A 160 -4.05 17.50 3.25
N VAL A 161 -3.74 16.52 4.12
CA VAL A 161 -4.69 15.47 4.53
C VAL A 161 -5.94 16.07 5.18
N GLU A 162 -5.77 17.07 6.04
CA GLU A 162 -6.90 17.76 6.68
C GLU A 162 -7.68 18.62 5.66
N GLY A 163 -6.99 19.22 4.68
CA GLY A 163 -7.58 19.97 3.58
C GLY A 163 -8.45 19.12 2.64
N ASP A 164 -8.08 17.85 2.45
CA ASP A 164 -8.80 16.90 1.58
C ASP A 164 -9.90 16.11 2.31
N ARG A 165 -10.09 16.35 3.60
CA ARG A 165 -11.11 15.67 4.40
C ARG A 165 -12.52 16.01 3.94
N GLU A 166 -13.23 15.00 3.45
CA GLU A 166 -14.61 15.12 2.99
C GLU A 166 -15.59 15.28 4.16
N TRP A 167 -16.65 16.06 3.93
CA TRP A 167 -17.75 16.18 4.88
C TRP A 167 -18.93 15.31 4.44
N GLN A 168 -19.59 14.66 5.39
CA GLN A 168 -20.71 13.79 5.10
C GLN A 168 -22.03 14.57 5.09
N PHE A 169 -22.30 15.30 4.01
CA PHE A 169 -23.61 15.94 3.81
C PHE A 169 -24.68 14.90 3.46
N ALA A 170 -25.90 15.09 3.97
CA ALA A 170 -27.07 14.32 3.58
C ALA A 170 -27.34 14.46 2.06
N LYS A 171 -27.71 13.37 1.39
CA LYS A 171 -27.87 13.35 -0.08
C LYS A 171 -28.95 14.33 -0.55
N GLU A 172 -30.02 14.43 0.22
CA GLU A 172 -31.15 15.33 -0.03
C GLU A 172 -30.70 16.79 0.00
N TYR A 173 -29.82 17.14 0.94
CA TYR A 173 -29.28 18.50 1.03
C TYR A 173 -28.34 18.83 -0.14
N LYS A 174 -27.50 17.88 -0.59
CA LYS A 174 -26.61 18.09 -1.75
C LYS A 174 -27.37 18.51 -3.00
N ALA A 175 -28.61 18.05 -3.17
CA ALA A 175 -29.44 18.35 -4.34
C ALA A 175 -30.05 19.77 -4.32
N VAL A 176 -30.21 20.38 -3.14
CA VAL A 176 -30.85 21.69 -2.95
C VAL A 176 -29.89 22.77 -2.44
N ALA A 177 -28.65 22.41 -2.16
CA ALA A 177 -27.64 23.34 -1.65
C ALA A 177 -27.44 24.49 -2.63
N THR A 178 -27.40 25.71 -2.09
CA THR A 178 -27.10 26.93 -2.86
C THR A 178 -25.92 27.65 -2.20
N PRO A 179 -25.13 28.43 -2.96
CA PRO A 179 -24.01 29.16 -2.40
C PRO A 179 -24.50 30.17 -1.36
N SER A 180 -23.75 30.28 -0.27
CA SER A 180 -23.93 31.31 0.76
C SER A 180 -23.61 32.71 0.21
N GLU A 181 -24.11 33.77 0.87
CA GLU A 181 -23.87 35.17 0.44
C GLU A 181 -22.37 35.52 0.40
N LEU A 182 -21.58 34.97 1.32
CA LEU A 182 -20.12 35.11 1.37
C LEU A 182 -19.42 34.46 0.16
N GLU A 183 -19.95 33.34 -0.33
CA GLU A 183 -19.43 32.69 -1.54
C GLU A 183 -19.84 33.44 -2.81
N ARG A 184 -21.05 34.01 -2.84
CA ARG A 184 -21.55 34.80 -3.98
C ARG A 184 -20.70 36.05 -4.19
N SER A 185 -20.39 36.77 -3.12
CA SER A 185 -19.54 37.97 -3.16
C SER A 185 -18.09 37.68 -3.57
N SER A 186 -17.63 36.43 -3.47
CA SER A 186 -16.31 36.00 -3.98
C SER A 186 -16.34 35.56 -5.44
N ALA A 187 -17.53 35.23 -6.00
CA ALA A 187 -17.70 34.70 -7.35
C ALA A 187 -18.04 35.76 -8.41
N GLU A 188 -18.41 36.98 -8.01
CA GLU A 188 -18.88 38.07 -8.89
C GLU A 188 -17.81 38.67 -9.84
N GLN A 189 -16.60 38.12 -9.91
CA GLN A 189 -15.53 38.62 -10.78
C GLN A 189 -15.35 37.88 -12.12
N GLY A 190 -16.22 36.93 -12.49
CA GLY A 190 -16.14 36.25 -13.78
C GLY A 190 -17.50 36.01 -14.44
N ASP A 191 -17.67 36.49 -15.67
CA ASP A 191 -18.85 36.30 -16.56
C ASP A 191 -19.09 34.83 -17.00
N ALA A 192 -18.68 33.85 -16.20
CA ALA A 192 -18.90 32.45 -16.53
C ALA A 192 -20.37 32.07 -16.31
N PRO A 193 -21.02 31.36 -17.26
CA PRO A 193 -22.39 30.90 -17.11
C PRO A 193 -22.54 30.05 -15.84
N MET A 194 -23.61 30.32 -15.10
CA MET A 194 -23.89 29.79 -13.77
C MET A 194 -23.96 28.25 -13.79
N ARG A 195 -22.84 27.59 -13.49
CA ARG A 195 -22.79 26.14 -13.28
C ARG A 195 -23.58 25.78 -12.02
N ALA A 196 -24.21 24.60 -12.00
CA ALA A 196 -24.85 24.08 -10.81
C ALA A 196 -23.85 24.08 -9.64
N TYR A 197 -24.28 24.54 -8.46
CA TYR A 197 -23.42 24.65 -7.29
C TYR A 197 -22.97 23.26 -6.82
N ASP A 198 -21.67 23.04 -6.80
CA ASP A 198 -21.06 21.81 -6.28
C ASP A 198 -20.62 22.03 -4.83
N LEU A 199 -21.46 21.59 -3.90
CA LEU A 199 -21.22 21.72 -2.46
C LEU A 199 -19.93 21.02 -2.01
N GLU A 200 -19.58 19.87 -2.60
CA GLU A 200 -18.37 19.12 -2.23
C GLU A 200 -17.12 19.85 -2.70
N HIS A 201 -17.16 20.42 -3.91
CA HIS A 201 -16.08 21.25 -4.41
C HIS A 201 -15.91 22.52 -3.59
N ALA A 202 -17.00 23.20 -3.20
CA ALA A 202 -16.95 24.38 -2.35
C ALA A 202 -16.35 24.07 -0.96
N TRP A 203 -16.80 22.99 -0.32
CA TRP A 203 -16.24 22.50 0.94
C TRP A 203 -14.74 22.20 0.83
N ARG A 204 -14.35 21.40 -0.16
CA ARG A 204 -12.94 21.04 -0.39
C ARG A 204 -12.09 22.29 -0.63
N SER A 205 -12.59 23.23 -1.43
CA SER A 205 -11.90 24.50 -1.71
C SER A 205 -11.71 25.37 -0.45
N MET A 206 -12.74 25.47 0.40
CA MET A 206 -12.63 26.16 1.70
C MET A 206 -11.60 25.48 2.61
N ARG A 207 -11.64 24.15 2.73
CA ARG A 207 -10.71 23.39 3.56
C ARG A 207 -9.27 23.49 3.08
N GLN A 208 -9.04 23.45 1.77
CA GLN A 208 -7.72 23.65 1.18
C GLN A 208 -7.19 25.08 1.43
N ARG A 209 -8.04 26.11 1.38
CA ARG A 209 -7.67 27.47 1.79
C ARG A 209 -7.26 27.53 3.26
N HIS A 210 -8.08 26.96 4.14
CA HIS A 210 -7.78 26.92 5.58
C HIS A 210 -6.48 26.17 5.88
N ALA A 211 -6.25 25.02 5.23
CA ALA A 211 -5.00 24.29 5.33
C ALA A 211 -3.77 25.13 4.92
N LYS A 212 -3.89 25.93 3.85
CA LYS A 212 -2.85 26.88 3.43
C LYS A 212 -2.62 27.97 4.47
N GLU A 213 -3.68 28.53 5.06
CA GLU A 213 -3.57 29.54 6.13
C GLU A 213 -2.86 28.99 7.37
N CYS A 214 -3.25 27.81 7.86
CA CYS A 214 -2.56 27.15 8.97
C CYS A 214 -1.09 26.87 8.65
N TRP A 215 -0.80 26.44 7.42
CA TRP A 215 0.57 26.20 6.97
C TRP A 215 1.41 27.48 6.97
N MET A 216 0.87 28.59 6.43
CA MET A 216 1.54 29.89 6.43
C MET A 216 1.81 30.39 7.85
N PHE A 217 0.86 30.23 8.77
CA PHE A 217 1.02 30.57 10.18
C PHE A 217 2.20 29.81 10.81
N VAL A 218 2.28 28.49 10.60
CA VAL A 218 3.39 27.67 11.12
C VAL A 218 4.74 28.13 10.55
N LYS A 219 4.83 28.37 9.24
CA LYS A 219 6.07 28.87 8.61
C LYS A 219 6.50 30.21 9.18
N GLN A 220 5.56 31.13 9.42
CA GLN A 220 5.85 32.45 9.96
C GLN A 220 6.43 32.35 11.37
N HIS A 221 5.78 31.59 12.27
CA HIS A 221 6.28 31.40 13.63
C HIS A 221 7.60 30.62 13.69
N GLN A 222 7.78 29.64 12.79
CA GLN A 222 9.06 28.94 12.64
C GLN A 222 10.18 29.90 12.24
N SER A 223 9.92 30.83 11.31
CA SER A 223 10.89 31.83 10.88
C SER A 223 11.24 32.82 11.99
N GLN A 224 10.26 33.28 12.77
CA GLN A 224 10.49 34.15 13.93
C GLN A 224 11.32 33.44 15.01
N PHE A 225 11.03 32.17 15.29
CA PHE A 225 11.79 31.39 16.25
C PHE A 225 13.23 31.16 15.77
N LEU A 226 13.43 30.92 14.48
CA LEU A 226 14.76 30.80 13.90
C LEU A 226 15.55 32.11 14.04
N GLN A 227 14.94 33.26 13.76
CA GLN A 227 15.57 34.58 13.96
C GLN A 227 15.98 34.80 15.43
N HIS A 228 15.12 34.40 16.38
CA HIS A 228 15.45 34.46 17.80
C HIS A 228 16.64 33.57 18.16
N LEU A 229 16.71 32.35 17.62
CA LEU A 229 17.85 31.45 17.81
C LEU A 229 19.13 32.01 17.18
N GLU A 230 19.05 32.59 15.98
CA GLU A 230 20.20 33.21 15.31
C GLU A 230 20.78 34.37 16.13
N HIS A 231 19.91 35.17 16.73
CA HIS A 231 20.32 36.25 17.63
C HIS A 231 20.98 35.73 18.93
N THR A 232 20.34 34.76 19.60
CA THR A 232 20.78 34.21 20.89
C THR A 232 21.93 33.19 20.79
N THR A 233 22.28 32.76 19.58
CA THR A 233 23.40 31.86 19.28
C THR A 233 24.58 32.63 18.66
N THR A 234 24.63 33.95 18.80
CA THR A 234 25.81 34.73 18.44
C THR A 234 26.91 34.59 19.49
N GLN A 235 28.16 34.62 19.07
CA GLN A 235 29.32 34.63 19.98
C GLN A 235 29.22 35.79 20.99
N GLN A 236 28.71 36.94 20.55
CA GLN A 236 28.57 38.12 21.39
C GLN A 236 27.54 37.90 22.51
N TYR A 237 26.40 37.28 22.20
CA TYR A 237 25.39 36.94 23.20
C TYR A 237 25.96 35.97 24.26
N PHE A 238 26.69 34.93 23.83
CA PHE A 238 27.31 33.96 24.74
C PHE A 238 28.35 34.60 25.67
N LYS A 239 29.16 35.53 25.13
CA LYS A 239 30.09 36.35 25.94
C LYS A 239 29.37 37.18 26.98
N GLN A 240 28.30 37.89 26.59
CA GLN A 240 27.52 38.73 27.49
C GLN A 240 26.86 37.92 28.61
N GLU A 241 26.31 36.75 28.28
CA GLU A 241 25.73 35.84 29.27
C GLU A 241 26.77 35.32 30.27
N ALA A 242 27.96 34.95 29.79
CA ALA A 242 29.07 34.54 30.65
C ALA A 242 29.52 35.68 31.58
N ILE A 243 29.69 36.90 31.06
CA ILE A 243 30.03 38.09 31.87
C ILE A 243 28.97 38.32 32.94
N ALA A 244 27.69 38.34 32.56
CA ALA A 244 26.59 38.59 33.48
C ALA A 244 26.56 37.57 34.63
N LYS A 245 26.76 36.28 34.32
CA LYS A 245 26.77 35.21 35.33
C LYS A 245 28.00 35.24 36.23
N ILE A 246 29.16 35.63 35.71
CA ILE A 246 30.36 35.84 36.54
C ILE A 246 30.16 37.06 37.44
N ALA A 247 29.62 38.16 36.91
CA ALA A 247 29.33 39.36 37.69
C ALA A 247 28.36 39.06 38.84
N GLU A 248 27.25 38.36 38.56
CA GLU A 248 26.28 37.90 39.57
C GLU A 248 26.95 37.07 40.67
N TYR A 249 27.83 36.14 40.30
CA TYR A 249 28.57 35.31 41.26
C TYR A 249 29.58 36.11 42.10
N THR A 250 30.35 37.00 41.48
CA THR A 250 31.33 37.83 42.20
C THR A 250 30.68 38.84 43.13
N GLU A 251 29.48 39.31 42.77
CA GLU A 251 28.65 40.18 43.60
C GLU A 251 28.15 39.47 44.86
N GLN A 252 27.72 38.20 44.73
CA GLN A 252 27.34 37.36 45.87
C GLN A 252 28.50 37.09 46.84
N LEU A 253 29.75 37.20 46.36
CA LEU A 253 30.97 36.98 47.13
C LEU A 253 31.77 38.26 47.35
N LYS A 254 31.07 39.41 47.42
CA LYS A 254 31.67 40.71 47.75
C LYS A 254 32.64 40.59 48.94
N GLY A 255 33.89 41.01 48.72
CA GLY A 255 34.97 40.98 49.72
C GLY A 255 35.94 39.80 49.61
N TYR A 256 35.60 38.73 48.87
CA TYR A 256 36.51 37.57 48.70
C TYR A 256 37.42 37.69 47.47
N TYR A 257 37.02 38.43 46.44
CA TYR A 257 37.80 38.61 45.22
C TYR A 257 38.23 40.07 45.06
N SER A 258 39.52 40.29 44.77
CA SER A 258 39.99 41.61 44.34
C SER A 258 39.54 41.92 42.91
N SER A 259 39.47 43.22 42.57
CA SER A 259 39.12 43.68 41.21
C SER A 259 39.97 43.01 40.13
N ASP A 260 41.27 42.84 40.38
CA ASP A 260 42.19 42.17 39.45
C ASP A 260 41.86 40.68 39.24
N VAL A 261 41.41 39.99 40.29
CA VAL A 261 41.01 38.58 40.17
C VAL A 261 39.72 38.47 39.37
N VAL A 262 38.74 39.34 39.62
CA VAL A 262 37.48 39.39 38.85
C VAL A 262 37.76 39.65 37.37
N LYS A 263 38.65 40.61 37.07
CA LYS A 263 39.09 40.90 35.70
C LYS A 263 39.71 39.67 35.03
N ARG A 264 40.68 39.02 35.68
CA ARG A 264 41.34 37.81 35.14
C ARG A 264 40.36 36.65 34.93
N LEU A 265 39.40 36.44 35.83
CA LEU A 265 38.37 35.41 35.68
C LEU A 265 37.47 35.71 34.48
N THR A 266 37.09 36.98 34.31
CA THR A 266 36.28 37.44 33.17
C THR A 266 37.02 37.27 31.85
N ASP A 267 38.29 37.68 31.79
CA ASP A 267 39.13 37.55 30.59
C ASP A 267 39.30 36.08 30.18
N LYS A 268 39.59 35.19 31.14
CA LYS A 268 39.69 33.74 30.87
C LYS A 268 38.36 33.14 30.42
N ALA A 269 37.25 33.53 31.04
CA ALA A 269 35.93 33.07 30.65
C ALA A 269 35.57 33.53 29.24
N LEU A 270 35.90 34.77 28.88
CA LEU A 270 35.72 35.28 27.53
C LEU A 270 36.50 34.44 26.52
N VAL A 271 37.80 34.21 26.73
CA VAL A 271 38.61 33.34 25.85
C VAL A 271 37.98 31.94 25.73
N TRP A 272 37.55 31.36 26.84
CA TRP A 272 36.86 30.06 26.83
C TRP A 272 35.58 30.08 25.99
N THR A 273 34.73 31.11 26.12
CA THR A 273 33.49 31.21 25.32
C THR A 273 33.77 31.30 23.82
N GLU A 274 34.86 31.94 23.40
CA GLU A 274 35.25 32.00 21.99
C GLU A 274 35.63 30.61 21.46
N LEU A 275 36.51 29.91 22.17
CA LEU A 275 36.97 28.57 21.80
C LEU A 275 35.80 27.58 21.79
N LYS A 276 34.94 27.62 22.82
CA LYS A 276 33.74 26.77 22.91
C LYS A 276 32.75 27.08 21.78
N THR A 277 32.56 28.35 21.41
CA THR A 277 31.72 28.73 20.26
C THR A 277 32.22 28.10 18.97
N ARG A 278 33.52 28.26 18.66
CA ARG A 278 34.13 27.71 17.44
C ARG A 278 34.01 26.18 17.39
N SER A 279 34.38 25.51 18.49
CA SER A 279 34.32 24.05 18.60
C SER A 279 32.89 23.52 18.42
N SER A 280 31.91 24.11 19.10
CA SER A 280 30.52 23.62 19.08
C SER A 280 29.85 23.90 17.73
N MET A 281 30.07 25.07 17.14
CA MET A 281 29.56 25.40 15.80
C MET A 281 30.17 24.50 14.72
N GLY A 282 31.48 24.20 14.81
CA GLY A 282 32.16 23.26 13.92
C GLY A 282 31.54 21.86 14.01
N PHE A 283 31.43 21.32 15.22
CA PHE A 283 30.83 20.00 15.47
C PHE A 283 29.42 19.88 14.89
N TRP A 284 28.54 20.86 15.15
CA TRP A 284 27.16 20.80 14.66
C TRP A 284 27.03 21.05 13.15
N SER A 285 27.93 21.85 12.57
CA SER A 285 28.04 22.02 11.12
C SER A 285 28.41 20.70 10.44
N GLU A 286 29.46 20.02 10.92
CA GLU A 286 29.90 18.72 10.41
C GLU A 286 28.82 17.64 10.59
N LYS A 287 28.18 17.60 11.76
CA LYS A 287 27.08 16.68 12.04
C LYS A 287 25.91 16.91 11.09
N THR A 288 25.57 18.16 10.81
CA THR A 288 24.51 18.51 9.85
C THR A 288 24.87 18.13 8.43
N ALA A 289 26.11 18.38 8.00
CA ALA A 289 26.62 17.95 6.70
C ALA A 289 26.58 16.42 6.57
N SER A 290 26.99 15.69 7.60
CA SER A 290 26.92 14.22 7.64
C SER A 290 25.48 13.70 7.54
N MET A 291 24.53 14.33 8.25
CA MET A 291 23.11 13.98 8.15
C MET A 291 22.55 14.25 6.75
N LYS A 292 22.88 15.40 6.14
CA LYS A 292 22.48 15.72 4.75
C LYS A 292 23.06 14.72 3.75
N ALA A 293 24.34 14.37 3.88
CA ALA A 293 24.98 13.36 3.04
C ALA A 293 24.31 11.98 3.17
N LYS A 294 23.96 11.56 4.40
CA LYS A 294 23.21 10.32 4.63
C LYS A 294 21.81 10.36 4.02
N GLN A 295 21.11 11.50 4.13
CA GLN A 295 19.79 11.67 3.54
C GLN A 295 19.86 11.65 2.01
N GLN A 296 20.81 12.35 1.41
CA GLN A 296 21.03 12.36 -0.03
C GLN A 296 21.37 10.95 -0.55
N LYS A 297 22.24 10.22 0.16
CA LYS A 297 22.54 8.83 -0.17
C LYS A 297 21.29 7.94 -0.13
N ARG A 298 20.45 8.08 0.91
CA ARG A 298 19.18 7.35 0.99
C ARG A 298 18.23 7.72 -0.15
N GLN A 299 18.15 9.00 -0.51
CA GLN A 299 17.32 9.43 -1.63
C GLN A 299 17.84 8.85 -2.95
N GLN A 300 19.14 8.89 -3.20
CA GLN A 300 19.75 8.26 -4.37
C GLN A 300 19.51 6.73 -4.40
N GLU A 301 19.54 6.06 -3.25
CA GLU A 301 19.20 4.65 -3.14
C GLU A 301 17.71 4.39 -3.44
N LEU A 302 16.81 5.27 -2.99
CA LEU A 302 15.38 5.22 -3.31
C LEU A 302 15.11 5.48 -4.79
N ASP A 303 15.72 6.51 -5.38
CA ASP A 303 15.57 6.84 -6.80
C ASP A 303 16.13 5.71 -7.67
N LYS A 304 17.28 5.12 -7.28
CA LYS A 304 17.84 3.94 -7.94
C LYS A 304 16.91 2.72 -7.80
N ALA A 305 16.31 2.52 -6.63
CA ALA A 305 15.36 1.44 -6.43
C ALA A 305 14.10 1.65 -7.28
N GLN A 306 13.56 2.88 -7.31
CA GLN A 306 12.41 3.25 -8.12
C GLN A 306 12.68 3.07 -9.61
N ALA A 307 13.80 3.58 -10.13
CA ALA A 307 14.20 3.37 -11.52
C ALA A 307 14.35 1.87 -11.84
N SER A 308 14.92 1.09 -10.91
CA SER A 308 15.01 -0.36 -11.06
C SER A 308 13.66 -1.07 -11.04
N TYR A 309 12.66 -0.52 -10.34
CA TYR A 309 11.29 -1.04 -10.31
C TYR A 309 10.52 -0.67 -11.59
N GLU A 310 10.66 0.57 -12.05
CA GLU A 310 10.04 1.07 -13.28
C GLU A 310 10.58 0.36 -14.52
N SER A 311 11.86 -0.01 -14.53
CA SER A 311 12.47 -0.80 -15.61
C SER A 311 12.27 -2.32 -15.48
N MET A 312 11.59 -2.79 -14.43
CA MET A 312 11.44 -4.23 -14.18
C MET A 312 10.32 -4.82 -15.04
N ASP A 313 10.54 -6.01 -15.62
CA ASP A 313 9.47 -6.74 -16.30
C ASP A 313 8.28 -6.99 -15.36
N ALA A 314 7.05 -6.89 -15.87
CA ALA A 314 5.85 -7.03 -15.05
C ALA A 314 5.76 -8.38 -14.31
N ARG A 315 6.29 -9.46 -14.89
CA ARG A 315 6.35 -10.80 -14.25
C ARG A 315 7.37 -10.82 -13.13
N ALA A 316 8.52 -10.19 -13.33
CA ALA A 316 9.54 -10.01 -12.32
C ALA A 316 9.00 -9.20 -11.12
N LEU A 317 8.31 -8.09 -11.38
CA LEU A 317 7.64 -7.30 -10.35
C LEU A 317 6.60 -8.12 -9.57
N PHE A 318 5.77 -8.88 -10.27
CA PHE A 318 4.77 -9.76 -9.66
C PHE A 318 5.42 -10.82 -8.74
N ALA A 319 6.53 -11.42 -9.16
CA ALA A 319 7.25 -12.37 -8.31
C ALA A 319 7.82 -11.71 -7.05
N ALA A 320 8.42 -10.52 -7.17
CA ALA A 320 8.93 -9.77 -6.02
C ALA A 320 7.82 -9.42 -5.01
N LEU A 321 6.68 -8.89 -5.48
CA LEU A 321 5.53 -8.56 -4.64
C LEU A 321 4.92 -9.80 -3.97
N THR A 322 4.84 -10.92 -4.69
CA THR A 322 4.33 -12.19 -4.15
C THR A 322 5.21 -12.68 -2.99
N LEU A 323 6.53 -12.53 -3.10
CA LEU A 323 7.47 -12.91 -2.04
C LEU A 323 7.37 -11.98 -0.83
N GLU A 324 7.29 -10.67 -1.04
CA GLU A 324 7.09 -9.70 0.06
C GLU A 324 5.77 -9.93 0.80
N ALA A 325 4.68 -10.22 0.07
CA ALA A 325 3.38 -10.57 0.65
C ALA A 325 3.42 -11.87 1.47
N GLN A 326 4.33 -12.79 1.16
CA GLN A 326 4.60 -14.01 1.94
C GLN A 326 5.53 -13.76 3.14
N GLY A 327 5.92 -12.51 3.38
CA GLY A 327 6.83 -12.13 4.48
C GLY A 327 8.30 -12.45 4.21
N VAL A 328 8.66 -12.74 2.95
CA VAL A 328 10.03 -13.05 2.56
C VAL A 328 10.84 -11.76 2.52
N LYS A 329 11.82 -11.63 3.43
CA LYS A 329 12.67 -10.44 3.50
C LYS A 329 13.77 -10.50 2.45
N LYS A 330 14.03 -9.37 1.79
CA LYS A 330 15.20 -9.20 0.90
C LYS A 330 16.47 -9.41 1.68
N GLN A 331 17.44 -10.07 1.05
CA GLN A 331 18.79 -10.15 1.56
C GLN A 331 19.42 -8.77 1.41
N GLN A 332 19.67 -8.07 2.53
CA GLN A 332 20.41 -6.82 2.49
C GLN A 332 21.87 -7.13 2.16
N ASP A 333 22.37 -6.53 1.07
CA ASP A 333 23.78 -6.58 0.72
C ASP A 333 24.58 -5.82 1.80
N GLY A 334 25.12 -6.55 2.77
CA GLY A 334 26.36 -6.11 3.44
C GLY A 334 26.49 -6.23 4.95
N SER A 335 25.48 -6.51 5.78
CA SER A 335 25.63 -6.25 7.23
C SER A 335 25.64 -7.44 8.20
N ASP A 336 25.35 -8.69 7.80
CA ASP A 336 25.49 -9.82 8.72
C ASP A 336 25.61 -11.16 7.98
N LYS A 337 26.84 -11.58 7.63
CA LYS A 337 27.08 -12.93 7.06
C LYS A 337 26.59 -14.06 7.97
N HIS A 338 26.48 -13.79 9.28
CA HIS A 338 26.07 -14.75 10.30
C HIS A 338 24.54 -14.87 10.49
N LYS A 339 23.72 -14.01 9.85
CA LYS A 339 22.25 -14.09 9.89
C LYS A 339 21.65 -14.37 8.51
N ARG A 340 22.34 -15.16 7.68
CA ARG A 340 21.71 -15.70 6.47
C ARG A 340 20.66 -16.72 6.90
N GLY A 341 19.39 -16.28 6.92
CA GLY A 341 18.25 -17.19 7.07
C GLY A 341 18.35 -18.32 6.04
N LYS A 342 17.85 -19.52 6.40
CA LYS A 342 17.83 -20.66 5.48
C LYS A 342 17.15 -20.23 4.16
N PRO A 343 17.73 -20.58 3.00
CA PRO A 343 17.18 -20.18 1.71
C PRO A 343 15.75 -20.71 1.57
N ILE A 344 14.86 -19.86 1.06
CA ILE A 344 13.46 -20.22 0.86
C ILE A 344 13.38 -21.08 -0.40
N THR A 345 12.76 -22.25 -0.27
CA THR A 345 12.66 -23.17 -1.40
C THR A 345 11.38 -22.88 -2.17
N VAL A 346 11.50 -22.56 -3.46
CA VAL A 346 10.35 -22.42 -4.37
C VAL A 346 10.45 -23.50 -5.45
N HIS A 347 9.32 -24.15 -5.76
CA HIS A 347 9.30 -25.23 -6.75
C HIS A 347 9.39 -24.68 -8.17
N LYS A 348 10.31 -25.22 -8.99
CA LYS A 348 10.51 -24.82 -10.40
C LYS A 348 9.24 -24.87 -11.25
N ASN A 349 8.36 -25.83 -10.99
CA ASN A 349 7.11 -26.02 -11.74
C ASN A 349 5.93 -25.19 -11.20
N SER A 350 6.11 -24.48 -10.07
CA SER A 350 5.10 -23.52 -9.62
C SER A 350 5.13 -22.28 -10.52
N ALA A 351 4.01 -21.57 -10.63
CA ALA A 351 3.97 -20.33 -11.40
C ALA A 351 5.05 -19.34 -10.93
N LEU A 352 5.21 -19.19 -9.61
CA LEU A 352 6.25 -18.36 -9.01
C LEU A 352 7.67 -18.87 -9.32
N GLY A 353 7.91 -20.17 -9.23
CA GLY A 353 9.23 -20.74 -9.53
C GLY A 353 9.63 -20.68 -11.00
N SER A 354 8.66 -20.80 -11.92
CA SER A 354 8.91 -20.60 -13.35
C SER A 354 9.32 -19.17 -13.65
N ILE A 355 8.66 -18.19 -13.01
CA ILE A 355 9.00 -16.77 -13.15
C ILE A 355 10.39 -16.51 -12.52
N LEU A 356 10.62 -16.97 -11.29
CA LEU A 356 11.91 -16.79 -10.61
C LEU A 356 13.08 -17.48 -11.34
N ASN A 357 12.82 -18.55 -12.08
CA ASN A 357 13.83 -19.22 -12.91
C ASN A 357 14.18 -18.40 -14.17
N GLN A 358 13.26 -17.58 -14.66
CA GLN A 358 13.51 -16.63 -15.75
C GLN A 358 14.19 -15.34 -15.25
N PHE A 359 13.93 -14.96 -13.99
CA PHE A 359 14.47 -13.75 -13.36
C PHE A 359 15.38 -14.10 -12.18
N GLU A 360 16.52 -14.75 -12.47
CA GLU A 360 17.54 -15.15 -11.49
C GLU A 360 17.97 -14.02 -10.50
N PRO A 361 18.11 -12.74 -10.92
CA PRO A 361 18.45 -11.66 -10.00
C PRO A 361 17.47 -11.52 -8.82
N ILE A 362 16.18 -11.76 -9.05
CA ILE A 362 15.16 -11.73 -8.00
C ILE A 362 15.32 -12.92 -7.06
N ALA A 363 15.55 -14.12 -7.60
CA ALA A 363 15.80 -15.29 -6.77
C ALA A 363 17.02 -15.08 -5.85
N LYS A 364 18.09 -14.45 -6.34
CA LYS A 364 19.26 -14.07 -5.52
C LYS A 364 18.91 -13.01 -4.47
N MET A 365 18.17 -11.97 -4.85
CA MET A 365 17.77 -10.88 -3.96
C MET A 365 16.99 -11.37 -2.72
N TYR A 366 16.20 -12.44 -2.86
CA TYR A 366 15.40 -13.02 -1.78
C TYR A 366 15.99 -14.33 -1.20
N ASN A 367 17.23 -14.69 -1.56
CA ASN A 367 17.87 -15.95 -1.15
C ASN A 367 16.98 -17.20 -1.42
N ILE A 368 16.41 -17.27 -2.62
CA ILE A 368 15.50 -18.34 -3.02
C ILE A 368 16.27 -19.46 -3.71
N GLN A 369 16.07 -20.67 -3.20
CA GLN A 369 16.51 -21.89 -3.86
C GLN A 369 15.37 -22.43 -4.73
N ILE A 370 15.53 -22.34 -6.04
CA ILE A 370 14.57 -22.95 -6.98
C ILE A 370 14.91 -24.43 -7.09
N LYS A 371 14.07 -25.30 -6.54
CA LYS A 371 14.24 -26.75 -6.69
C LYS A 371 13.33 -27.27 -7.80
N ALA A 372 13.91 -28.00 -8.75
CA ALA A 372 13.13 -28.86 -9.61
C ALA A 372 12.34 -29.84 -8.74
N TYR A 373 11.16 -30.25 -9.21
CA TYR A 373 10.42 -31.34 -8.57
C TYR A 373 11.33 -32.58 -8.53
N GLU A 374 11.97 -32.85 -7.40
CA GLU A 374 11.94 -34.21 -6.89
C GLU A 374 10.53 -34.33 -6.37
N PHE A 375 9.64 -34.96 -7.15
CA PHE A 375 8.46 -35.50 -6.52
C PHE A 375 9.01 -36.32 -5.36
N LEU A 376 8.58 -36.06 -4.12
CA LEU A 376 8.21 -37.21 -3.31
C LEU A 376 7.17 -37.89 -4.19
N THR A 377 7.63 -38.84 -4.98
CA THR A 377 6.78 -39.65 -5.83
C THR A 377 5.64 -40.14 -4.92
N ALA A 378 4.49 -40.50 -5.50
CA ALA A 378 3.51 -41.26 -4.72
C ALA A 378 4.14 -42.53 -4.08
N LYS A 379 5.38 -42.89 -4.46
CA LYS A 379 6.26 -43.82 -3.79
C LYS A 379 6.88 -43.28 -2.50
N GLU A 380 7.40 -42.06 -2.42
CA GLU A 380 8.11 -41.52 -1.24
C GLU A 380 7.20 -40.87 -0.18
N PHE A 381 6.07 -40.25 -0.55
CA PHE A 381 5.03 -39.85 0.42
C PHE A 381 4.41 -41.10 1.09
N VAL A 382 4.21 -42.15 0.30
CA VAL A 382 3.80 -43.48 0.81
C VAL A 382 4.90 -44.16 1.60
N LYS A 383 6.18 -43.94 1.27
CA LYS A 383 7.32 -44.52 2.00
C LYS A 383 7.40 -44.00 3.43
N GLN A 384 6.91 -42.79 3.67
CA GLN A 384 6.85 -42.20 5.00
C GLN A 384 5.67 -42.75 5.82
N TRP A 385 4.57 -43.20 5.19
CA TRP A 385 3.35 -43.68 5.85
C TRP A 385 2.84 -45.01 5.23
N PRO A 386 3.58 -46.13 5.36
CA PRO A 386 3.25 -47.39 4.69
C PRO A 386 1.89 -47.98 5.09
N GLU A 387 1.48 -47.76 6.34
CA GLU A 387 0.25 -48.28 6.94
C GLU A 387 -1.01 -47.73 6.25
N HIS A 388 -0.98 -46.48 5.79
CA HIS A 388 -2.11 -45.85 5.10
C HIS A 388 -2.32 -46.37 3.66
N ARG A 389 -1.31 -46.98 3.03
CA ARG A 389 -1.48 -47.55 1.67
C ARG A 389 -2.24 -48.87 1.70
N LEU A 390 -1.95 -49.72 2.69
CA LEU A 390 -2.71 -50.94 2.92
C LEU A 390 -4.15 -50.58 3.32
N TYR A 391 -4.31 -49.62 4.24
CA TYR A 391 -5.61 -49.18 4.71
C TYR A 391 -6.47 -48.58 3.59
N SER A 392 -5.92 -47.67 2.78
CA SER A 392 -6.66 -47.07 1.65
C SER A 392 -7.02 -48.08 0.55
N THR A 393 -6.14 -49.03 0.23
CA THR A 393 -6.43 -50.07 -0.77
C THR A 393 -7.53 -51.01 -0.27
N ASN A 394 -7.46 -51.43 0.99
CA ASN A 394 -8.47 -52.30 1.61
C ASN A 394 -9.83 -51.59 1.74
N MET A 395 -9.84 -50.33 2.17
CA MET A 395 -11.05 -49.52 2.26
C MET A 395 -11.69 -49.27 0.89
N LEU A 396 -10.87 -49.01 -0.14
CA LEU A 396 -11.36 -48.88 -1.52
C LEU A 396 -11.99 -50.17 -2.02
N GLN A 397 -11.34 -51.32 -1.81
CA GLN A 397 -11.90 -52.61 -2.21
C GLN A 397 -13.19 -52.94 -1.46
N LEU A 398 -13.24 -52.65 -0.15
CA LEU A 398 -14.44 -52.80 0.66
C LEU A 398 -15.59 -51.93 0.12
N ALA A 399 -15.33 -50.65 -0.18
CA ALA A 399 -16.33 -49.74 -0.72
C ALA A 399 -16.83 -50.19 -2.10
N LYS A 400 -15.94 -50.67 -2.97
CA LYS A 400 -16.31 -51.23 -4.29
C LYS A 400 -17.18 -52.48 -4.17
N SER A 401 -16.81 -53.38 -3.25
CA SER A 401 -17.57 -54.61 -2.96
C SER A 401 -18.96 -54.28 -2.43
N ARG A 402 -19.06 -53.37 -1.45
CA ARG A 402 -20.34 -52.90 -0.89
C ARG A 402 -21.20 -52.23 -1.95
N LEU A 403 -20.65 -51.31 -2.75
CA LEU A 403 -21.39 -50.67 -3.83
C LEU A 403 -21.94 -51.68 -4.84
N SER A 404 -21.12 -52.66 -5.24
CA SER A 404 -21.55 -53.74 -6.14
C SER A 404 -22.71 -54.53 -5.55
N GLN A 405 -22.56 -55.00 -4.32
CA GLN A 405 -23.57 -55.78 -3.61
C GLN A 405 -24.90 -55.01 -3.49
N MET A 406 -24.84 -53.76 -3.02
CA MET A 406 -26.03 -52.93 -2.83
C MET A 406 -26.72 -52.60 -4.14
N THR A 407 -25.95 -52.32 -5.19
CA THR A 407 -26.50 -52.07 -6.54
C THR A 407 -27.22 -53.30 -7.07
N SER A 408 -26.65 -54.49 -6.88
CA SER A 408 -27.29 -55.76 -7.25
C SER A 408 -28.59 -56.01 -6.45
N GLN A 409 -28.57 -55.77 -5.14
CA GLN A 409 -29.76 -55.89 -4.28
C GLN A 409 -30.87 -54.92 -4.70
N ALA A 410 -30.54 -53.66 -4.93
CA ALA A 410 -31.49 -52.65 -5.38
C ALA A 410 -32.06 -52.95 -6.77
N LEU A 411 -31.24 -53.48 -7.68
CA LEU A 411 -31.67 -53.91 -9.01
C LEU A 411 -32.62 -55.12 -8.92
N ALA A 412 -32.32 -56.11 -8.07
CA ALA A 412 -33.18 -57.27 -7.85
C ALA A 412 -34.53 -56.89 -7.25
N ALA A 413 -34.53 -55.90 -6.34
CA ALA A 413 -35.73 -55.32 -5.75
C ALA A 413 -36.48 -54.35 -6.70
N GLN A 414 -36.02 -54.17 -7.94
CA GLN A 414 -36.56 -53.21 -8.92
C GLN A 414 -36.59 -51.75 -8.43
N ALA A 415 -35.77 -51.41 -7.44
CA ALA A 415 -35.67 -50.05 -6.90
C ALA A 415 -34.89 -49.10 -7.83
N ILE A 416 -34.07 -49.66 -8.71
CA ILE A 416 -33.32 -48.93 -9.75
C ILE A 416 -33.40 -49.67 -11.09
N SER A 417 -33.25 -48.93 -12.18
CA SER A 417 -33.21 -49.52 -13.54
C SER A 417 -31.87 -50.17 -13.85
N ARG A 418 -31.83 -51.04 -14.87
CA ARG A 418 -30.56 -51.63 -15.37
C ARG A 418 -29.56 -50.57 -15.82
N GLN A 419 -30.03 -49.46 -16.39
CA GLN A 419 -29.17 -48.36 -16.84
C GLN A 419 -28.54 -47.64 -15.64
N GLN A 420 -29.31 -47.43 -14.57
CA GLN A 420 -28.82 -46.84 -13.32
C GLN A 420 -27.81 -47.75 -12.62
N ALA A 421 -28.08 -49.05 -12.58
CA ALA A 421 -27.14 -50.03 -12.06
C ALA A 421 -25.82 -50.02 -12.87
N ARG A 422 -25.89 -50.01 -14.21
CA ARG A 422 -24.69 -49.87 -15.05
C ARG A 422 -23.93 -48.58 -14.75
N PHE A 423 -24.63 -47.44 -14.65
CA PHE A 423 -24.03 -46.15 -14.33
C PHE A 423 -23.29 -46.17 -12.98
N LEU A 424 -23.89 -46.75 -11.94
CA LEU A 424 -23.27 -46.85 -10.61
C LEU A 424 -21.97 -47.67 -10.63
N LEU A 425 -21.89 -48.70 -11.47
CA LEU A 425 -20.77 -49.64 -11.52
C LEU A 425 -19.66 -49.26 -12.52
N ASP A 426 -19.93 -48.35 -13.47
CA ASP A 426 -19.04 -48.00 -14.59
C ASP A 426 -17.64 -47.54 -14.14
N ASN A 427 -17.55 -46.87 -12.99
CA ASN A 427 -16.30 -46.31 -12.46
C ASN A 427 -15.57 -47.19 -11.43
N LEU A 428 -16.05 -48.40 -11.16
CA LEU A 428 -15.44 -49.28 -10.16
C LEU A 428 -14.06 -49.80 -10.57
N ASN A 429 -13.73 -49.82 -11.86
CA ASN A 429 -12.43 -50.27 -12.35
C ASN A 429 -11.30 -49.27 -12.06
N TYR A 430 -11.63 -48.01 -11.74
CA TYR A 430 -10.62 -47.03 -11.35
C TYR A 430 -10.14 -47.32 -9.93
N ASN A 431 -8.83 -47.49 -9.72
CA ASN A 431 -8.22 -47.66 -8.39
C ASN A 431 -7.75 -46.33 -7.77
N SER A 432 -8.37 -45.21 -8.18
CA SER A 432 -8.01 -43.90 -7.69
C SER A 432 -8.84 -43.51 -6.46
N ALA A 433 -8.16 -43.32 -5.34
CA ALA A 433 -8.65 -42.55 -4.21
C ALA A 433 -8.94 -41.09 -4.62
N PRO A 434 -9.80 -40.40 -3.85
CA PRO A 434 -9.99 -38.96 -4.03
C PRO A 434 -8.67 -38.18 -3.85
N ARG A 435 -8.51 -37.08 -4.58
CA ARG A 435 -7.32 -36.22 -4.47
C ARG A 435 -7.63 -34.95 -3.70
N PHE A 436 -6.93 -34.73 -2.60
CA PHE A 436 -6.97 -33.46 -1.89
C PHE A 436 -6.13 -32.40 -2.60
N ARG A 437 -6.67 -31.20 -2.72
CA ARG A 437 -5.93 -29.99 -3.13
C ARG A 437 -6.33 -28.83 -2.24
N VAL A 438 -5.41 -27.90 -2.02
CA VAL A 438 -5.70 -26.65 -1.32
C VAL A 438 -5.98 -25.58 -2.36
N ASN A 439 -7.13 -24.94 -2.27
CA ASN A 439 -7.48 -23.79 -3.10
C ASN A 439 -7.29 -22.51 -2.28
N VAL A 440 -6.40 -21.63 -2.73
CA VAL A 440 -6.06 -20.38 -2.04
C VAL A 440 -7.06 -19.29 -2.44
N LYS A 441 -7.63 -18.59 -1.46
CA LYS A 441 -8.58 -17.49 -1.65
C LYS A 441 -7.88 -16.15 -1.50
N ILE A 442 -7.19 -15.74 -2.55
CA ILE A 442 -6.41 -14.50 -2.61
C ILE A 442 -7.22 -13.21 -2.45
N HIS A 443 -8.54 -13.26 -2.70
CA HIS A 443 -9.45 -12.12 -2.56
C HIS A 443 -9.95 -11.89 -1.12
N LYS A 444 -9.54 -12.73 -0.15
CA LYS A 444 -9.89 -12.55 1.27
C LYS A 444 -8.77 -11.83 2.01
N ASN A 445 -9.13 -11.05 3.03
CA ASN A 445 -8.19 -10.41 3.95
C ASN A 445 -8.54 -10.80 5.42
N PRO A 446 -7.71 -11.59 6.12
CA PRO A 446 -6.45 -12.18 5.65
C PRO A 446 -6.69 -13.23 4.54
N ILE A 447 -5.63 -13.50 3.75
CA ILE A 447 -5.66 -14.57 2.74
C ILE A 447 -6.00 -15.89 3.43
N ASP A 448 -6.98 -16.59 2.87
CA ASP A 448 -7.55 -17.82 3.43
C ASP A 448 -7.31 -18.99 2.45
N SER A 449 -7.38 -20.23 2.92
CA SER A 449 -7.21 -21.42 2.09
C SER A 449 -8.29 -22.46 2.38
N ARG A 450 -8.75 -23.17 1.35
CA ARG A 450 -9.77 -24.21 1.50
C ARG A 450 -9.24 -25.56 1.01
N PRO A 451 -9.16 -26.59 1.87
CA PRO A 451 -8.96 -27.94 1.38
C PRO A 451 -10.20 -28.36 0.59
N ILE A 452 -9.98 -28.90 -0.61
CA ILE A 452 -11.02 -29.40 -1.51
C ILE A 452 -10.63 -30.81 -1.93
N CYS A 453 -11.60 -31.71 -1.84
CA CYS A 453 -11.49 -33.06 -2.32
C CYS A 453 -11.97 -33.12 -3.78
N ASN A 454 -11.09 -33.47 -4.72
CA ASN A 454 -11.46 -33.67 -6.12
C ASN A 454 -11.83 -35.14 -6.36
N ASN A 455 -13.12 -35.37 -6.64
CA ASN A 455 -13.69 -36.69 -6.84
C ASN A 455 -13.83 -37.09 -8.31
N ALA A 456 -13.37 -36.27 -9.27
CA ALA A 456 -13.60 -36.52 -10.70
C ALA A 456 -13.04 -37.88 -11.20
N LYS A 457 -12.00 -38.40 -10.55
CA LYS A 457 -11.42 -39.73 -10.84
C LYS A 457 -11.68 -40.75 -9.72
N PHE A 458 -12.50 -40.42 -8.73
CA PHE A 458 -12.78 -41.34 -7.62
C PHE A 458 -13.67 -42.49 -8.10
N CYS A 459 -13.41 -43.71 -7.65
CA CYS A 459 -14.20 -44.87 -8.07
C CYS A 459 -15.69 -44.79 -7.69
N LEU A 460 -16.03 -44.01 -6.66
CA LEU A 460 -17.42 -43.76 -6.25
C LEU A 460 -18.00 -42.45 -6.79
N CYS A 461 -17.37 -41.82 -7.79
CA CYS A 461 -17.86 -40.57 -8.38
C CYS A 461 -19.30 -40.69 -8.88
N ASN A 462 -19.63 -41.80 -9.57
CA ASN A 462 -20.97 -42.03 -10.10
C ASN A 462 -22.00 -42.25 -8.99
N ALA A 463 -21.61 -42.89 -7.87
CA ALA A 463 -22.45 -42.99 -6.69
C ALA A 463 -22.77 -41.61 -6.10
N GLY A 464 -21.78 -40.72 -6.00
CA GLY A 464 -21.99 -39.34 -5.56
C GLY A 464 -22.91 -38.54 -6.50
N ILE A 465 -22.73 -38.69 -7.82
CA ILE A 465 -23.61 -38.05 -8.82
C ILE A 465 -25.04 -38.60 -8.70
N PHE A 466 -25.17 -39.92 -8.61
CA PHE A 466 -26.46 -40.60 -8.47
C PHE A 466 -27.20 -40.10 -7.21
N LEU A 467 -26.51 -40.09 -6.07
CA LEU A 467 -27.04 -39.57 -4.81
C LEU A 467 -27.48 -38.10 -4.97
N GLY A 468 -26.64 -37.25 -5.57
CA GLY A 468 -26.95 -35.85 -5.80
C GLY A 468 -28.21 -35.64 -6.65
N VAL A 469 -28.39 -36.43 -7.71
CA VAL A 469 -29.60 -36.39 -8.56
C VAL A 469 -30.83 -36.87 -7.79
N TYR A 470 -30.71 -37.97 -7.04
CA TYR A 470 -31.83 -38.55 -6.28
C TYR A 470 -32.22 -37.74 -5.05
N MET A 471 -31.32 -36.92 -4.51
CA MET A 471 -31.63 -35.98 -3.44
C MET A 471 -32.28 -34.69 -3.96
N GLN A 472 -32.26 -34.40 -5.28
CA GLN A 472 -32.88 -33.18 -5.80
C GLN A 472 -34.35 -33.03 -5.42
N PRO A 473 -35.25 -34.02 -5.60
CA PRO A 473 -36.66 -33.87 -5.24
C PRO A 473 -36.89 -33.53 -3.76
N ILE A 474 -35.95 -33.91 -2.90
CA ILE A 474 -35.96 -33.64 -1.46
C ILE A 474 -35.56 -32.19 -1.21
N VAL A 475 -34.45 -31.76 -1.80
CA VAL A 475 -33.97 -30.38 -1.75
C VAL A 475 -35.05 -29.42 -2.25
N HIS A 476 -35.75 -29.76 -3.34
CA HIS A 476 -36.85 -28.95 -3.89
C HIS A 476 -38.08 -28.86 -2.97
N LYS A 477 -38.30 -29.82 -2.07
CA LYS A 477 -39.36 -29.76 -1.06
C LYS A 477 -38.97 -28.92 0.16
N CYS A 478 -37.69 -28.67 0.37
CA CYS A 478 -37.19 -27.84 1.46
C CYS A 478 -37.38 -26.36 1.10
N LYS A 479 -38.52 -25.78 1.50
CA LYS A 479 -38.91 -24.37 1.20
C LYS A 479 -37.87 -23.31 1.58
N HIS A 480 -37.01 -23.61 2.55
CA HIS A 480 -35.99 -22.69 3.06
C HIS A 480 -34.60 -22.91 2.43
N VAL A 481 -34.44 -23.94 1.60
CA VAL A 481 -33.18 -24.20 0.89
C VAL A 481 -33.22 -23.44 -0.43
N ILE A 482 -32.25 -22.56 -0.61
CA ILE A 482 -32.10 -21.79 -1.84
C ILE A 482 -31.18 -22.60 -2.78
N PRO A 483 -31.69 -23.10 -3.92
CA PRO A 483 -30.94 -24.05 -4.76
C PRO A 483 -29.81 -23.40 -5.55
N ALA A 484 -29.91 -22.09 -5.84
CA ALA A 484 -28.95 -21.35 -6.62
C ALA A 484 -28.88 -19.88 -6.19
N SER A 485 -27.69 -19.27 -6.28
CA SER A 485 -27.48 -17.87 -5.91
C SER A 485 -28.37 -16.90 -6.70
N ALA A 486 -28.71 -17.23 -7.96
CA ALA A 486 -29.61 -16.43 -8.78
C ALA A 486 -31.00 -16.25 -8.16
N HIS A 487 -31.48 -17.21 -7.36
CA HIS A 487 -32.76 -17.09 -6.67
C HIS A 487 -32.69 -16.05 -5.54
N VAL A 488 -31.54 -15.93 -4.85
CA VAL A 488 -31.32 -14.88 -3.85
C VAL A 488 -31.31 -13.51 -4.51
N VAL A 489 -30.59 -13.38 -5.63
CA VAL A 489 -30.50 -12.13 -6.40
C VAL A 489 -31.89 -11.71 -6.88
N ASN A 490 -32.63 -12.63 -7.50
CA ASN A 490 -34.00 -12.34 -7.95
C ASN A 490 -34.94 -12.00 -6.79
N TRP A 491 -34.80 -12.67 -5.64
CA TRP A 491 -35.58 -12.31 -4.45
C TRP A 491 -35.23 -10.91 -3.93
N ALA A 492 -33.94 -10.57 -3.87
CA ALA A 492 -33.46 -9.26 -3.42
C ALA A 492 -33.88 -8.14 -4.37
N ASP A 493 -33.80 -8.35 -5.69
CA ASP A 493 -34.19 -7.35 -6.71
C ASP A 493 -35.69 -7.03 -6.67
N ASN A 494 -36.51 -8.00 -6.26
CA ASN A 494 -37.97 -7.84 -6.15
C ASN A 494 -38.42 -7.44 -4.74
N TYR A 495 -37.52 -7.41 -3.76
CA TYR A 495 -37.84 -7.01 -2.40
C TYR A 495 -37.94 -5.49 -2.29
N LYS A 496 -39.10 -4.98 -1.87
CA LYS A 496 -39.32 -3.54 -1.62
C LYS A 496 -39.21 -3.30 -0.11
N PRO A 497 -38.08 -2.79 0.40
CA PRO A 497 -37.90 -2.61 1.84
C PRO A 497 -38.89 -1.58 2.39
N ALA A 498 -39.57 -1.92 3.48
CA ALA A 498 -40.34 -0.99 4.28
C ALA A 498 -39.42 -0.13 5.16
N ARG A 499 -39.96 0.97 5.71
CA ARG A 499 -39.18 1.94 6.50
C ARG A 499 -38.64 1.34 7.81
N ASP A 500 -39.27 0.27 8.29
CA ASP A 500 -39.00 -0.46 9.52
C ASP A 500 -38.30 -1.81 9.31
N ASP A 501 -37.92 -2.13 8.07
CA ASP A 501 -37.18 -3.36 7.78
C ASP A 501 -35.72 -3.28 8.26
N MET A 502 -35.24 -4.38 8.85
CA MET A 502 -33.85 -4.55 9.25
C MET A 502 -33.22 -5.72 8.50
N PHE A 503 -32.08 -5.47 7.85
CA PHE A 503 -31.28 -6.51 7.24
C PHE A 503 -30.27 -7.07 8.23
N VAL A 504 -30.32 -8.38 8.47
CA VAL A 504 -29.37 -9.09 9.32
C VAL A 504 -28.71 -10.19 8.50
N SER A 505 -27.38 -10.23 8.51
CA SER A 505 -26.59 -11.28 7.87
C SER A 505 -25.73 -12.02 8.89
N PHE A 506 -25.60 -13.33 8.69
CA PHE A 506 -24.77 -14.21 9.51
C PHE A 506 -23.84 -15.01 8.60
N ASP A 507 -22.56 -15.12 8.98
CA ASP A 507 -21.58 -15.97 8.28
C ASP A 507 -21.29 -17.22 9.10
N ILE A 508 -21.62 -18.39 8.56
CA ILE A 508 -21.31 -19.68 9.18
C ILE A 508 -19.93 -20.12 8.72
N LYS A 509 -18.93 -19.95 9.59
CA LYS A 509 -17.55 -20.36 9.32
C LYS A 509 -17.44 -21.87 9.28
N ALA A 510 -16.84 -22.38 8.19
CA ALA A 510 -16.51 -23.79 8.02
C ALA A 510 -17.69 -24.76 8.26
N LEU A 511 -18.84 -24.48 7.61
CA LEU A 511 -20.04 -25.32 7.73
C LEU A 511 -19.75 -26.82 7.54
N TYR A 512 -19.01 -27.22 6.49
CA TYR A 512 -18.77 -28.65 6.22
C TYR A 512 -17.99 -29.36 7.35
N PRO A 513 -16.85 -28.83 7.86
CA PRO A 513 -16.20 -29.40 9.04
C PRO A 513 -17.02 -29.31 10.34
N SER A 514 -17.95 -28.37 10.46
CA SER A 514 -18.77 -28.22 11.67
C SER A 514 -19.98 -29.14 11.69
N LEU A 515 -20.30 -29.81 10.57
CA LEU A 515 -21.24 -30.92 10.57
C LEU A 515 -20.64 -32.06 11.40
N GLN A 516 -21.24 -32.34 12.56
CA GLN A 516 -20.92 -33.54 13.32
C GLN A 516 -21.35 -34.74 12.47
N ILE A 517 -20.40 -35.34 11.76
CA ILE A 517 -20.57 -36.67 11.20
C ILE A 517 -20.47 -37.59 12.42
N TRP A 518 -21.62 -37.92 13.02
CA TRP A 518 -21.68 -38.77 14.21
C TRP A 518 -20.83 -40.03 13.97
N PRO A 519 -19.92 -40.40 14.89
CA PRO A 519 -19.26 -41.68 14.79
C PRO A 519 -20.34 -42.76 14.86
N VAL A 520 -20.42 -43.59 13.81
CA VAL A 520 -21.35 -44.72 13.68
C VAL A 520 -20.89 -45.86 14.62
N GLU A 521 -20.66 -45.54 15.89
CA GLU A 521 -20.43 -46.52 16.94
C GLU A 521 -21.74 -46.64 17.73
N HIS A 522 -22.57 -47.58 17.27
CA HIS A 522 -23.48 -48.37 18.09
C HIS A 522 -24.50 -47.63 18.98
N SER A 523 -25.47 -46.95 18.38
CA SER A 523 -26.81 -46.94 18.97
C SER A 523 -27.89 -47.15 17.92
N GLN A 524 -28.88 -47.99 18.24
CA GLN A 524 -30.10 -48.22 17.46
C GLN A 524 -30.97 -46.95 17.29
N GLU A 525 -30.48 -45.79 17.73
CA GLU A 525 -31.09 -44.47 17.62
C GLU A 525 -30.63 -43.70 16.36
N SER A 526 -29.91 -44.35 15.43
CA SER A 526 -29.35 -43.77 14.21
C SER A 526 -30.36 -43.25 13.17
N LEU A 527 -31.63 -43.09 13.56
CA LEU A 527 -32.68 -42.48 12.74
C LEU A 527 -32.82 -40.96 12.95
N ASP A 528 -32.06 -40.36 13.87
CA ASP A 528 -32.21 -38.93 14.18
C ASP A 528 -31.65 -37.98 13.12
N VAL A 529 -30.85 -38.43 12.14
CA VAL A 529 -30.54 -37.60 10.95
C VAL A 529 -31.83 -37.29 10.16
N TYR A 530 -32.88 -38.11 10.31
CA TYR A 530 -34.19 -37.87 9.73
C TYR A 530 -35.08 -36.91 10.55
N THR A 531 -34.68 -36.45 11.74
CA THR A 531 -35.49 -35.47 12.50
C THR A 531 -35.55 -34.10 11.83
N VAL A 532 -34.54 -33.75 11.03
CA VAL A 532 -34.51 -32.52 10.22
C VAL A 532 -35.26 -32.68 8.89
N VAL A 533 -35.60 -33.92 8.53
CA VAL A 533 -36.17 -34.28 7.25
C VAL A 533 -37.69 -34.20 7.35
N SER A 534 -38.30 -33.18 6.72
CA SER A 534 -39.76 -32.96 6.80
C SER A 534 -40.56 -34.25 6.62
N ALA A 535 -41.71 -34.39 7.29
CA ALA A 535 -42.58 -35.57 7.20
C ALA A 535 -42.92 -35.99 5.74
N SER A 536 -42.85 -35.04 4.79
CA SER A 536 -43.05 -35.29 3.36
C SER A 536 -41.92 -36.06 2.67
N ILE A 537 -40.69 -35.92 3.18
CA ILE A 537 -39.50 -36.61 2.70
C ILE A 537 -39.43 -37.99 3.37
N TRP A 538 -39.75 -38.07 4.66
CA TRP A 538 -39.90 -39.35 5.36
C TRP A 538 -40.91 -40.27 4.67
N ARG A 539 -42.10 -39.75 4.33
CA ARG A 539 -43.12 -40.50 3.55
C ARG A 539 -42.64 -40.91 2.15
N HIS A 540 -41.76 -40.13 1.53
CA HIS A 540 -41.21 -40.48 0.20
C HIS A 540 -40.30 -41.72 0.30
N TYR A 541 -39.50 -41.80 1.36
CA TYR A 541 -38.61 -42.94 1.62
C TYR A 541 -39.33 -44.16 2.19
N GLN A 542 -40.35 -43.99 3.03
CA GLN A 542 -41.19 -45.10 3.50
C GLN A 542 -41.89 -45.84 2.34
N ARG A 543 -42.23 -45.14 1.25
CA ARG A 543 -42.84 -45.75 0.05
C ARG A 543 -41.83 -46.49 -0.83
N ASN A 544 -40.52 -46.26 -0.64
CA ASN A 544 -39.45 -46.87 -1.43
C ASN A 544 -38.30 -47.33 -0.50
N PRO A 545 -38.54 -48.30 0.39
CA PRO A 545 -37.59 -48.66 1.45
C PRO A 545 -36.26 -49.18 0.89
N CYS A 546 -36.29 -49.89 -0.24
CA CYS A 546 -35.08 -50.37 -0.92
C CYS A 546 -34.23 -49.23 -1.50
N LEU A 547 -34.87 -48.15 -1.99
CA LEU A 547 -34.17 -46.97 -2.48
C LEU A 547 -33.62 -46.14 -1.32
N ALA A 548 -34.38 -46.02 -0.23
CA ALA A 548 -33.93 -45.35 0.99
C ALA A 548 -32.66 -46.03 1.55
N PHE A 549 -32.70 -47.36 1.68
CA PHE A 549 -31.55 -48.17 2.10
C PHE A 549 -30.35 -48.00 1.17
N LEU A 550 -30.57 -48.01 -0.15
CA LEU A 550 -29.51 -47.78 -1.12
C LEU A 550 -28.85 -46.40 -0.90
N LEU A 551 -29.64 -45.33 -0.76
CA LEU A 551 -29.11 -43.97 -0.65
C LEU A 551 -28.37 -43.74 0.68
N ASP A 552 -28.89 -44.29 1.78
CA ASP A 552 -28.25 -44.27 3.09
C ASP A 552 -26.89 -44.98 3.06
N ALA A 553 -26.86 -46.21 2.54
CA ALA A 553 -25.63 -46.96 2.48
C ALA A 553 -24.64 -46.39 1.43
N LEU A 554 -25.12 -45.69 0.39
CA LEU A 554 -24.25 -44.93 -0.54
C LEU A 554 -23.60 -43.74 0.18
N LEU A 555 -24.35 -43.03 1.02
CA LEU A 555 -23.84 -41.93 1.83
C LEU A 555 -22.73 -42.44 2.77
N HIS A 556 -22.96 -43.58 3.44
CA HIS A 556 -21.97 -44.25 4.28
C HIS A 556 -20.73 -44.76 3.53
N CYS A 557 -20.81 -45.05 2.24
CA CYS A 557 -19.64 -45.45 1.45
C CYS A 557 -18.80 -44.25 0.98
N ILE A 558 -19.40 -43.05 0.91
CA ILE A 558 -18.77 -41.83 0.40
C ILE A 558 -18.13 -41.02 1.53
N LEU A 559 -18.81 -40.91 2.68
CA LEU A 559 -18.31 -40.29 3.91
C LEU A 559 -17.33 -41.23 4.61
#